data_AF-A0A9N9JKG7-F1
#
_entry.id   AF-A0A9N9JKG7-F1
#
_cell.length_a   1.000
_cell.length_b   1.000
_cell.length_c   1.000
_cell.angle_alpha   90.00
_cell.angle_beta   90.00
_cell.angle_gamma   90.00
#
_symmetry.space_group_name_H-M   'P 1'
#
loop_
_entity.id
_entity.type
_entity.pdbx_description
1 polymer ?
#
loop_
_entity_poly.entity_id
_entity_poly.type
_entity_poly.pdbx_seq_one_letter_code
_entity_poly.pdbx_strand_id
1 'polypeptide(L)'
;MDKWIKVFILSFFISILFLVIVYHIPAGRESLQRIIVDNLDEQIENYDRANITGFVDPLIGTAKDGHVFPGPCLPFGVVKVGFDVE
;
A
#
# COMPACT_ATOMS: atom_id res chain seq x y z
N MET A 1 7.66 -57.13 -21.34
CA MET A 1 7.39 -56.03 -20.38
C MET A 1 5.90 -55.97 -20.16
N ASP A 2 5.45 -56.34 -18.97
CA ASP A 2 4.03 -56.57 -18.69
C ASP A 2 3.21 -55.30 -18.89
N LYS A 3 1.99 -55.47 -19.39
CA LYS A 3 1.06 -54.38 -19.69
C LYS A 3 0.85 -53.48 -18.46
N TRP A 4 0.90 -54.08 -17.26
CA TRP A 4 0.81 -53.40 -15.97
C TRP A 4 2.00 -52.48 -15.66
N ILE A 5 3.24 -52.87 -16.00
CA ILE A 5 4.43 -52.04 -15.80
C ILE A 5 4.35 -50.75 -16.64
N LYS A 6 3.85 -50.83 -17.88
CA LYS A 6 3.73 -49.67 -18.76
C LYS A 6 2.74 -48.63 -18.23
N VAL A 7 1.63 -49.08 -17.65
CA VAL A 7 0.61 -48.22 -17.05
C VAL A 7 1.17 -47.47 -15.83
N PHE A 8 1.96 -48.16 -15.01
CA PHE A 8 2.59 -47.57 -13.83
C PHE A 8 3.58 -46.46 -14.19
N ILE A 9 4.42 -46.69 -15.20
CA ILE A 9 5.40 -45.72 -15.69
C ILE A 9 4.69 -44.50 -16.29
N LEU A 10 3.64 -44.71 -17.09
CA LEU A 10 2.89 -43.60 -17.70
C LEU A 10 2.21 -42.71 -16.65
N SER A 11 1.62 -43.32 -15.61
CA SER A 11 1.03 -42.59 -14.48
C SER A 11 2.05 -41.70 -13.76
N PHE A 12 3.25 -42.22 -13.53
CA PHE A 12 4.32 -41.48 -12.87
C PHE A 12 4.77 -40.25 -13.68
N PHE A 13 4.92 -40.39 -15.00
CA PHE A 13 5.27 -39.27 -15.88
C PHE A 13 4.16 -38.22 -15.96
N ILE A 14 2.89 -38.64 -15.97
CA ILE A 14 1.74 -37.71 -15.95
C ILE A 14 1.69 -36.93 -14.64
N SER A 15 1.96 -37.58 -13.51
CA SER A 15 2.01 -36.94 -12.19
C SER A 15 3.13 -35.89 -12.11
N ILE A 16 4.34 -36.23 -12.57
CA ILE A 16 5.46 -35.28 -12.62
C ILE A 16 5.14 -34.10 -13.55
N LEU A 17 4.55 -34.36 -14.72
CA LEU A 17 4.16 -33.31 -15.66
C LEU A 17 3.13 -32.36 -15.03
N PHE A 18 2.15 -32.89 -14.31
CA PHE A 18 1.16 -32.10 -13.59
C PHE A 18 1.81 -31.23 -12.52
N LEU A 19 2.75 -31.77 -11.75
CA LEU A 19 3.49 -31.03 -10.72
C LEU A 19 4.33 -29.90 -11.32
N VAL A 20 5.00 -30.14 -12.44
CA VAL A 20 5.77 -29.11 -13.17
C VAL A 20 4.84 -28.01 -13.70
N ILE A 21 3.70 -28.37 -14.28
CA ILE A 21 2.70 -27.39 -14.76
C ILE A 21 2.19 -26.53 -13.60
N VAL A 22 1.82 -27.13 -12.47
CA VAL A 22 1.36 -26.41 -11.29
C VAL A 22 2.46 -25.51 -10.71
N TYR A 23 3.71 -25.97 -10.73
CA TYR A 23 4.85 -25.19 -10.22
C TYR A 23 5.24 -24.03 -11.15
N HIS A 24 5.12 -24.22 -12.48
CA HIS A 24 5.61 -23.29 -13.49
C HIS A 24 4.52 -22.37 -14.07
N ILE A 25 3.26 -22.47 -13.60
CA ILE A 25 2.20 -21.48 -13.84
C ILE A 25 2.21 -20.46 -12.67
N PRO A 26 2.93 -19.33 -12.78
CA PRO A 26 2.90 -18.24 -11.80
C PRO A 26 1.58 -17.46 -11.81
N ALA A 27 0.66 -17.75 -12.74
CA ALA A 27 -0.49 -16.92 -13.08
C ALA A 27 -1.48 -16.66 -11.92
N GLY A 28 -1.50 -17.52 -10.88
CA GLY A 28 -2.37 -17.34 -9.72
C GLY A 28 -1.71 -16.66 -8.51
N ARG A 29 -0.38 -16.61 -8.45
CA ARG A 29 0.36 -16.05 -7.30
C ARG A 29 0.47 -14.53 -7.39
N GLU A 30 0.70 -14.02 -8.58
CA GLU A 30 0.81 -12.58 -8.89
C GLU A 30 -0.44 -11.80 -8.44
N SER A 31 -1.63 -12.35 -8.73
CA SER A 31 -2.91 -11.69 -8.46
C SER A 31 -3.25 -11.66 -6.97
N LEU A 32 -3.04 -12.78 -6.27
CA LEU A 32 -3.28 -12.86 -4.82
C LEU A 32 -2.25 -12.04 -4.05
N GLN A 33 -1.00 -12.01 -4.49
CA GLN A 33 0.04 -11.22 -3.84
C GLN A 33 -0.21 -9.72 -4.02
N ARG A 34 -0.67 -9.26 -5.20
CA ARG A 34 -1.10 -7.87 -5.39
C ARG A 34 -2.26 -7.52 -4.45
N ILE A 35 -3.31 -8.34 -4.43
CA ILE A 35 -4.46 -8.10 -3.54
C ILE A 35 -4.05 -8.04 -2.06
N ILE A 36 -3.15 -8.91 -1.59
CA ILE A 36 -2.70 -8.93 -0.19
C ILE A 36 -1.81 -7.72 0.13
N VAL A 37 -0.90 -7.33 -0.77
CA VAL A 37 0.00 -6.18 -0.58
C VAL A 37 -0.78 -4.87 -0.62
N ASP A 38 -1.71 -4.71 -1.56
CA ASP A 38 -2.55 -3.51 -1.70
C ASP A 38 -3.41 -3.28 -0.44
N ASN A 39 -3.97 -4.34 0.14
CA ASN A 39 -4.71 -4.25 1.40
C ASN A 39 -3.81 -3.97 2.61
N LEU A 40 -2.54 -4.40 2.59
CA LEU A 40 -1.61 -4.14 3.69
C LEU A 40 -1.16 -2.67 3.68
N ASP A 41 -0.90 -2.09 2.51
CA ASP A 41 -0.51 -0.69 2.37
C ASP A 41 -1.65 0.25 2.81
N GLU A 42 -2.90 -0.07 2.47
CA GLU A 42 -4.09 0.69 2.90
C GLU A 42 -4.30 0.63 4.43
N GLN A 43 -3.97 -0.51 5.06
CA GLN A 43 -4.02 -0.67 6.52
C GLN A 43 -2.83 0.02 7.21
N ILE A 44 -1.63 0.01 6.63
CA ILE A 44 -0.44 0.69 7.14
C ILE A 44 -0.61 2.22 7.03
N GLU A 45 -1.21 2.73 5.96
CA GLU A 45 -1.55 4.15 5.83
C GLU A 45 -2.53 4.60 6.92
N ASN A 46 -3.51 3.76 7.27
CA ASN A 46 -4.44 4.03 8.37
C ASN A 46 -3.80 3.96 9.76
N TYR A 47 -2.76 3.14 9.96
CA TYR A 47 -2.13 2.95 11.28
C TYR A 47 -0.94 3.88 11.53
N ASP A 48 -0.23 4.32 10.50
CA ASP A 48 1.03 5.06 10.64
C ASP A 48 0.87 6.58 10.72
N ARG A 49 -0.31 7.15 10.45
CA ARG A 49 -0.53 8.60 10.63
C ARG A 49 -1.93 8.90 11.13
N ALA A 50 -2.11 8.94 12.45
CA ALA A 50 -3.02 9.92 13.00
C ALA A 50 -2.56 11.28 12.45
N ASN A 51 -3.27 11.82 11.45
CA ASN A 51 -2.94 13.08 10.81
C ASN A 51 -3.19 14.21 11.82
N ILE A 52 -2.24 14.42 12.72
CA ILE A 52 -2.36 15.39 13.80
C ILE A 52 -2.46 16.83 13.27
N THR A 53 -1.99 17.08 12.04
CA THR A 53 -2.16 18.39 11.39
C THR A 53 -3.63 18.71 11.14
N GLY A 54 -4.50 17.69 11.08
CA GLY A 54 -5.95 17.87 11.01
C GLY A 54 -6.58 18.49 12.26
N PHE A 55 -5.87 18.56 13.39
CA PHE A 55 -6.31 19.29 14.59
C PHE A 55 -5.91 20.77 14.60
N VAL A 56 -5.07 21.22 13.66
CA VAL A 56 -4.61 22.60 13.61
C VAL A 56 -5.63 23.46 12.87
N ASP A 57 -6.18 24.46 13.55
CA ASP A 57 -6.97 25.53 12.92
C ASP A 57 -6.12 26.81 12.83
N PRO A 58 -5.61 27.18 11.62
CA PRO A 58 -4.79 28.37 11.44
C PRO A 58 -5.54 29.69 11.69
N LEU A 59 -6.86 29.68 11.83
CA LEU A 59 -7.67 30.88 12.09
C LEU A 59 -7.73 31.25 13.57
N ILE A 60 -7.35 30.36 14.48
CA ILE A 60 -7.30 30.67 15.90
C ILE A 60 -6.24 31.76 16.13
N GLY A 61 -6.67 32.91 16.63
CA GLY A 61 -5.80 34.06 16.89
C GLY A 61 -5.60 35.02 15.70
N THR A 62 -6.33 34.86 14.59
CA THR A 62 -6.32 35.85 13.50
C THR A 62 -7.24 37.05 13.77
N ALA A 63 -8.23 36.90 14.65
CA ALA A 63 -9.15 37.97 15.03
C ALA A 63 -8.67 38.70 16.30
N LYS A 64 -8.84 40.03 16.33
CA LYS A 64 -8.50 40.92 17.47
C LYS A 64 -7.00 40.84 17.84
N ASP A 65 -6.67 40.53 19.10
CA ASP A 65 -5.32 40.65 19.68
C ASP A 65 -4.42 39.40 19.54
N GLY A 66 -4.79 38.42 18.70
CA GLY A 66 -3.98 37.21 18.55
C GLY A 66 -2.71 37.41 17.71
N HIS A 67 -2.75 38.35 16.76
CA HIS A 67 -1.62 38.72 15.88
C HIS A 67 -0.95 37.53 15.16
N VAL A 68 -1.73 36.50 14.79
CA VAL A 68 -1.30 35.36 13.98
C VAL A 68 -1.79 35.54 12.53
N PHE A 69 -1.05 34.99 11.56
CA PHE A 69 -1.48 34.94 10.16
C PHE A 69 -1.80 33.49 9.75
N PRO A 70 -2.88 33.23 8.98
CA PRO A 70 -3.33 31.86 8.64
C PRO A 70 -2.68 31.29 7.36
N GLY A 71 -1.55 31.88 6.93
CA GLY A 71 -0.87 31.48 5.70
C GLY A 71 -0.03 30.21 5.86
N PRO A 72 0.22 29.46 4.77
CA PRO A 72 1.06 28.26 4.82
C PRO A 72 2.49 28.58 5.24
N CYS A 73 3.04 27.79 6.17
CA CYS A 73 4.42 27.89 6.61
C CYS A 73 4.95 26.51 7.06
N LEU A 74 6.20 26.22 6.74
CA LEU A 74 6.92 25.08 7.32
C LEU A 74 7.36 25.41 8.76
N PRO A 75 7.56 24.41 9.63
CA PRO A 75 8.16 24.63 10.94
C PRO A 75 9.49 25.40 10.81
N PHE A 76 9.58 26.56 11.45
CA PHE A 76 10.74 27.47 11.39
C PHE A 76 11.12 27.93 9.97
N GLY A 77 10.16 27.96 9.04
CA GLY A 77 10.37 28.39 7.66
C GLY A 77 10.84 29.84 7.54
N VAL A 78 11.75 30.07 6.59
CA VAL A 78 12.30 31.42 6.28
C VAL A 78 11.26 32.31 5.58
N VAL A 79 10.35 31.70 4.83
CA VAL A 79 9.33 32.39 4.03
C VAL A 79 7.95 32.07 4.59
N LYS A 80 7.13 33.11 4.72
CA LYS A 80 5.73 33.04 5.15
C LYS A 80 4.90 33.69 4.06
N VAL A 81 4.10 32.91 3.36
CA VAL A 81 3.21 33.40 2.30
C VAL A 81 1.82 33.54 2.90
N GLY A 82 1.15 34.67 2.68
CA GLY A 82 -0.16 34.92 3.26
C GLY A 82 -0.86 36.07 2.57
N PHE A 83 -2.15 36.22 2.90
CA PHE A 83 -2.94 37.37 2.48
C PHE A 83 -2.68 38.53 3.44
N ASP A 84 -2.53 39.71 2.88
CA ASP A 84 -2.51 40.95 3.63
C ASP A 84 -3.88 41.61 3.51
N VAL A 85 -4.42 42.08 4.65
CA VAL A 85 -5.78 42.64 4.74
C VAL A 85 -5.79 44.03 5.38
N GLU A 86 -4.61 44.62 5.64
CA GLU A 86 -4.43 45.96 6.19
C GLU A 86 -3.44 46.80 5.37
#